data_AF-A0A7J2HJZ9-F1
#
_entry.id   AF-A0A7J2HJZ9-F1
#
_cell.length_a   1.000
_cell.length_b   1.000
_cell.length_c   1.000
_cell.angle_alpha   90.00
_cell.angle_beta   90.00
_cell.angle_gamma   90.00
#
_symmetry.space_group_name_H-M   'P 1'
#
loop_
_entity.id
_entity.type
_entity.pdbx_description
1 polymer ?
#
loop_
_entity_poly.entity_id
_entity_poly.type
_entity_poly.pdbx_seq_one_letter_code
_entity_poly.pdbx_strand_id
1 'polypeptide(L)'
;MRGYLLDINPSGRDEVTIWIKRLDGRVVSHRIKWMPRIYVHGSLENLVKLGRLLSQRYFVDFVERSVKPGSPPETVLEIRVPFGSKKRVANLILDLGNHQLFKVYNVDLPSMQEFLYQHELHPTALIDLSNDGFKVLDSVEDIDYDLSWVRVAHLDAKVEISSIAPRFSDRLEEVMIEMDGERVVLDGGEEGILEDLMKTLDDLDIDVIVTDGGDSFLLPY
;
A
#
# COMPACT_ATOMS: atom_id res chain seq x y z
N MET A 1 -5.14 18.29 9.60
CA MET A 1 -6.10 17.24 10.04
C MET A 1 -5.27 16.17 10.69
N ARG A 2 -5.59 15.80 11.93
CA ARG A 2 -4.76 14.85 12.69
C ARG A 2 -5.39 13.48 12.84
N GLY A 3 -4.55 12.44 12.71
CA GLY A 3 -4.95 11.05 12.87
C GLY A 3 -3.83 10.07 12.53
N TYR A 4 -4.09 8.79 12.77
CA TYR A 4 -3.17 7.69 12.50
C TYR A 4 -3.36 7.17 11.08
N LEU A 5 -2.25 6.93 10.37
CA LEU A 5 -2.25 6.32 9.04
C LEU A 5 -2.61 4.83 9.15
N LEU A 6 -3.79 4.45 8.65
CA LEU A 6 -4.26 3.06 8.66
C LEU A 6 -3.70 2.27 7.48
N ASP A 7 -3.92 2.77 6.27
CA ASP A 7 -3.56 2.07 5.05
C ASP A 7 -3.30 3.05 3.90
N ILE A 8 -2.54 2.59 2.91
CA ILE A 8 -2.30 3.29 1.65
C ILE A 8 -2.47 2.33 0.47
N ASN A 9 -3.20 2.79 -0.55
CA ASN A 9 -3.40 1.99 -1.74
C ASN A 9 -3.35 2.86 -3.01
N PRO A 10 -2.87 2.32 -4.14
CA PRO A 10 -3.04 3.00 -5.41
C PRO A 10 -4.52 3.23 -5.70
N SER A 11 -4.87 4.41 -6.19
CA SER A 11 -6.18 4.71 -6.76
C SER A 11 -5.99 5.21 -8.19
N GLY A 12 -6.45 4.43 -9.17
CA GLY A 12 -6.25 4.76 -10.58
C GLY A 12 -4.78 4.67 -11.03
N ARG A 13 -4.34 5.61 -11.87
CA ARG A 13 -3.02 5.56 -12.54
C ARG A 13 -1.98 6.48 -11.93
N ASP A 14 -2.41 7.50 -11.19
CA ASP A 14 -1.62 8.63 -10.73
C ASP A 14 -2.10 9.20 -9.38
N GLU A 15 -2.84 8.41 -8.59
CA GLU A 15 -3.26 8.77 -7.23
C GLU A 15 -2.95 7.67 -6.23
N VAL A 16 -2.71 8.09 -4.99
CA VAL A 16 -2.68 7.23 -3.80
C VAL A 16 -3.87 7.63 -2.94
N THR A 17 -4.67 6.65 -2.53
CA THR A 17 -5.62 6.83 -1.44
C THR A 17 -4.92 6.50 -0.13
N ILE A 18 -5.04 7.38 0.84
CA ILE A 18 -4.62 7.14 2.22
C ILE A 18 -5.86 7.06 3.11
N TRP A 19 -5.84 6.17 4.08
CA TRP A 19 -6.87 5.99 5.09
C TRP A 19 -6.33 6.46 6.44
N ILE A 20 -7.09 7.30 7.13
CA ILE A 20 -6.66 7.94 8.38
C ILE A 20 -7.75 7.74 9.44
N LYS A 21 -7.39 7.12 10.57
CA LYS A 21 -8.21 7.14 11.80
C LYS A 21 -7.96 8.47 12.50
N ARG A 22 -8.94 9.37 12.43
CA ARG A 22 -8.84 10.66 13.10
C ARG A 22 -8.82 10.49 14.61
N LEU A 23 -8.26 11.47 15.31
CA LEU A 23 -8.26 11.49 16.78
C LEU A 23 -9.66 11.53 17.41
N ASP A 24 -10.72 11.79 16.62
CA ASP A 24 -12.12 11.71 17.05
C ASP A 24 -12.77 10.33 16.75
N GLY A 25 -11.96 9.33 16.37
CA GLY A 25 -12.38 7.97 16.06
C GLY A 25 -12.88 7.74 14.63
N ARG A 26 -13.15 8.79 13.84
CA ARG A 26 -13.66 8.61 12.48
C ARG A 26 -12.57 8.22 11.50
N VAL A 27 -12.86 7.24 10.65
CA VAL A 27 -12.02 6.91 9.50
C VAL A 27 -12.38 7.80 8.31
N VAL A 28 -11.37 8.39 7.69
CA VAL A 28 -11.52 9.20 6.46
C VAL A 28 -10.48 8.79 5.43
N SER A 29 -10.84 8.92 4.14
CA SER A 29 -9.91 8.70 3.05
C SER A 29 -9.57 10.00 2.32
N HIS A 30 -8.32 10.12 1.87
CA HIS A 30 -7.82 11.24 1.07
C HIS A 30 -7.10 10.74 -0.17
N ARG A 31 -7.36 11.36 -1.32
CA ARG A 31 -6.66 11.05 -2.57
C ARG A 31 -5.56 12.06 -2.82
N ILE A 32 -4.37 11.58 -3.14
CA ILE A 32 -3.17 12.38 -3.35
C ILE A 32 -2.62 12.07 -4.73
N LYS A 33 -2.45 13.10 -5.56
CA LYS A 33 -1.79 12.96 -6.86
C LYS A 33 -0.34 12.57 -6.66
N TRP A 34 0.01 11.36 -7.09
CA TRP A 34 1.35 10.82 -6.95
C TRP A 34 1.57 9.68 -7.95
N MET A 35 2.79 9.57 -8.45
CA MET A 35 3.19 8.52 -9.38
C MET A 35 4.52 7.93 -8.93
N PRO A 36 4.69 6.60 -9.03
CA PRO A 36 5.96 5.95 -8.75
C PRO A 36 7.08 6.47 -9.64
N ARG A 37 8.32 6.43 -9.13
CA ARG A 37 9.50 6.93 -9.85
C ARG A 37 10.45 5.78 -10.15
N ILE A 38 11.11 5.90 -11.28
CA ILE A 38 12.31 5.13 -11.60
C ILE A 38 13.41 6.11 -11.99
N TYR A 39 14.65 5.68 -11.82
CA TYR A 39 15.81 6.53 -12.08
C TYR A 39 16.70 5.88 -13.13
N VAL A 40 17.21 6.68 -14.06
CA VAL A 40 18.10 6.20 -15.14
C VAL A 40 19.46 6.87 -15.01
N HIS A 41 20.50 6.05 -14.92
CA HIS A 41 21.89 6.48 -14.98
C HIS A 41 22.50 6.14 -16.35
N GLY A 42 23.38 7.01 -16.83
CA GLY A 42 24.06 6.90 -18.12
C GLY A 42 24.89 8.16 -18.38
N SER A 43 25.55 8.24 -19.54
CA SER A 43 26.24 9.49 -19.92
C SER A 43 25.25 10.64 -20.09
N LEU A 44 25.63 11.86 -19.71
CA LEU A 44 24.77 13.04 -19.80
C LEU A 44 24.19 13.23 -21.22
N GLU A 45 25.00 13.02 -22.25
CA GLU A 45 24.55 13.09 -23.65
C GLU A 45 23.41 12.10 -23.94
N ASN A 46 23.54 10.86 -23.46
CA ASN A 46 22.51 9.82 -23.66
C ASN A 46 21.27 10.10 -22.83
N LEU A 47 21.42 10.61 -21.59
CA LEU A 47 20.29 11.00 -20.74
C LEU A 47 19.50 12.16 -21.35
N VAL A 48 20.17 13.15 -21.97
CA VAL A 48 19.50 14.26 -22.68
C VAL A 48 18.69 13.75 -23.88
N LYS A 49 19.26 12.82 -24.66
CA LYS A 49 18.53 12.19 -25.79
C LYS A 49 17.32 11.39 -25.30
N LEU A 50 17.50 10.58 -24.25
CA LEU A 50 16.44 9.78 -23.65
C LEU A 50 15.32 10.66 -23.07
N GLY A 51 15.68 11.71 -22.33
CA GLY A 51 14.74 12.63 -21.72
C GLY A 51 13.83 13.31 -22.74
N ARG A 52 14.38 13.78 -23.87
CA ARG A 52 13.60 14.35 -24.98
C ARG A 52 12.60 13.37 -25.60
N LEU A 53 12.97 12.09 -25.66
CA LEU A 53 12.10 11.05 -26.20
C LEU A 53 10.95 10.73 -25.22
N LEU A 54 11.27 10.57 -23.94
CA LEU A 54 10.31 10.15 -22.93
C LEU A 54 9.38 11.29 -22.46
N SER A 55 9.83 12.54 -22.50
CA SER A 55 9.03 13.71 -22.10
C SER A 55 7.76 13.91 -22.95
N GLN A 56 7.63 13.21 -24.07
CA GLN A 56 6.41 13.19 -24.88
C GLN A 56 5.26 12.42 -24.21
N ARG A 57 5.56 11.53 -23.26
CA ARG A 57 4.59 10.61 -22.65
C ARG A 57 4.68 10.51 -21.13
N TYR A 58 5.80 10.92 -20.54
CA TYR A 58 6.07 10.81 -19.11
C TYR A 58 6.58 12.14 -18.56
N PHE A 59 6.41 12.34 -17.25
CA PHE A 59 7.10 13.42 -16.54
C PHE A 59 8.54 12.99 -16.30
N VAL A 60 9.47 13.83 -16.72
CA VAL A 60 10.90 13.52 -16.73
C VAL A 60 11.65 14.72 -16.19
N ASP A 61 12.50 14.49 -15.19
CA ASP A 61 13.31 15.52 -14.55
C ASP A 61 14.77 15.06 -14.42
N PHE A 62 15.71 15.99 -14.49
CA PHE A 62 17.10 15.74 -14.10
C PHE A 62 17.26 16.00 -12.61
N VAL A 63 17.79 15.03 -11.88
CA VAL A 63 17.97 15.11 -10.42
C VAL A 63 19.33 14.55 -10.03
N GLU A 64 19.85 14.98 -8.88
CA GLU A 64 21.05 14.41 -8.28
C GLU A 64 20.69 13.25 -7.35
N ARG A 65 21.27 12.06 -7.58
CA ARG A 65 21.09 10.88 -6.73
C ARG A 65 22.39 10.10 -6.60
N SER A 66 22.62 9.51 -5.44
CA SER A 66 23.70 8.54 -5.28
C SER A 66 23.31 7.21 -5.92
N VAL A 67 24.06 6.79 -6.95
CA VAL A 67 23.80 5.52 -7.67
C VAL A 67 24.43 4.30 -6.97
N LYS A 68 25.25 4.54 -5.95
CA LYS A 68 25.85 3.54 -5.06
C LYS A 68 25.81 4.02 -3.61
N PRO A 69 25.73 3.13 -2.61
CA PRO A 69 25.88 3.54 -1.22
C PRO A 69 27.22 4.23 -0.98
N GLY A 70 27.20 5.40 -0.32
CA GLY A 70 28.40 6.16 0.05
C GLY A 70 29.11 6.92 -1.08
N SER A 71 28.63 6.87 -2.32
CA SER A 71 29.17 7.71 -3.40
C SER A 71 28.60 9.14 -3.36
N PRO A 72 29.30 10.13 -3.92
CA PRO A 72 28.69 11.43 -4.22
C PRO A 72 27.48 11.28 -5.16
N PRO A 73 26.50 12.18 -5.07
CA PRO A 73 25.40 12.22 -6.04
C PRO A 73 25.92 12.45 -7.47
N GLU A 74 25.24 11.82 -8.42
CA GLU A 74 25.42 12.03 -9.86
C GLU A 74 24.09 12.45 -10.48
N THR A 75 24.17 13.17 -11.61
CA THR A 75 23.00 13.51 -12.42
C THR A 75 22.38 12.25 -13.00
N VAL A 76 21.11 12.01 -12.66
CA VAL A 76 20.27 10.94 -13.21
C VAL A 76 18.99 11.51 -13.80
N LEU A 77 18.31 10.70 -14.62
CA LEU A 77 16.99 11.02 -15.14
C LEU A 77 15.92 10.37 -14.26
N GLU A 78 15.14 11.17 -13.52
CA GLU A 78 13.94 10.72 -12.82
C GLU A 78 12.77 10.64 -13.82
N ILE A 79 12.03 9.55 -13.78
CA ILE A 79 10.85 9.36 -14.64
C ILE A 79 9.68 8.94 -13.75
N ARG A 80 8.60 9.72 -13.77
CA ARG A 80 7.35 9.36 -13.10
C ARG A 80 6.52 8.47 -14.02
N VAL A 81 6.14 7.29 -13.52
CA VAL A 81 5.47 6.26 -14.32
C VAL A 81 4.12 5.91 -13.69
N PRO A 82 3.09 5.57 -14.48
CA PRO A 82 1.82 5.11 -13.93
C PRO A 82 1.97 3.86 -13.06
N PHE A 83 1.07 3.66 -12.10
CA PHE A 83 1.03 2.43 -11.30
C PHE A 83 1.03 1.17 -12.17
N GLY A 84 1.78 0.15 -11.72
CA GLY A 84 1.95 -1.12 -12.44
C GLY A 84 2.85 -1.07 -13.68
N SER A 85 3.42 0.09 -14.04
CA SER A 85 4.17 0.23 -15.29
C SER A 85 5.70 0.29 -15.16
N LYS A 86 6.26 0.31 -13.94
CA LYS A 86 7.73 0.39 -13.68
C LYS A 86 8.54 -0.56 -14.56
N LYS A 87 8.24 -1.86 -14.49
CA LYS A 87 8.97 -2.91 -15.24
C LYS A 87 8.89 -2.72 -16.76
N ARG A 88 7.71 -2.37 -17.27
CA ARG A 88 7.50 -2.14 -18.72
C ARG A 88 8.30 -0.94 -19.20
N VAL A 89 8.28 0.17 -18.45
CA VAL A 89 9.02 1.38 -18.81
C VAL A 89 10.53 1.16 -18.69
N ALA A 90 10.98 0.45 -17.65
CA ALA A 90 12.39 0.08 -17.49
C ALA A 90 12.91 -0.74 -18.67
N ASN A 91 12.15 -1.77 -19.11
CA ASN A 91 12.54 -2.58 -20.27
C ASN A 91 12.64 -1.73 -21.55
N LEU A 92 11.66 -0.83 -21.78
CA LEU A 92 11.70 0.10 -22.91
C LEU A 92 12.98 0.96 -22.89
N ILE A 93 13.37 1.48 -21.72
CA ILE A 93 14.59 2.30 -21.57
C ILE A 93 15.84 1.47 -21.87
N LEU A 94 15.92 0.26 -21.32
CA LEU A 94 17.06 -0.63 -21.57
C LEU A 94 17.17 -0.99 -23.05
N ASP A 95 16.07 -1.30 -23.72
CA ASP A 95 16.02 -1.59 -25.16
C ASP A 95 16.49 -0.40 -26.00
N LEU A 96 16.04 0.82 -25.68
CA LEU A 96 16.49 2.06 -26.33
C LEU A 96 18.01 2.30 -26.18
N GLY A 97 18.60 1.78 -25.10
CA GLY A 97 20.03 1.84 -24.82
C GLY A 97 20.81 0.61 -25.28
N ASN A 98 20.21 -0.32 -26.03
CA ASN A 98 20.79 -1.63 -26.37
C ASN A 98 21.36 -2.36 -25.14
N HIS A 99 20.76 -2.17 -23.96
CA HIS A 99 21.19 -2.71 -22.67
C HIS A 99 22.61 -2.31 -22.22
N GLN A 100 23.25 -1.34 -22.90
CA GLN A 100 24.63 -0.92 -22.64
C GLN A 100 24.72 0.53 -22.17
N LEU A 101 23.79 1.40 -22.60
CA LEU A 101 23.87 2.84 -22.35
C LEU A 101 23.26 3.27 -21.02
N PHE A 102 22.36 2.46 -20.47
CA PHE A 102 21.55 2.85 -19.32
C PHE A 102 21.54 1.79 -18.23
N LYS A 103 21.46 2.26 -16.98
CA LYS A 103 21.10 1.47 -15.81
C LYS A 103 19.83 2.07 -15.21
N VAL A 104 18.84 1.23 -14.92
CA VAL A 104 17.55 1.65 -14.36
C VAL A 104 17.45 1.17 -12.92
N TYR A 105 17.07 2.07 -12.01
CA TYR A 105 16.99 1.85 -10.57
C TYR A 105 15.55 2.00 -10.06
N ASN A 106 15.30 1.43 -8.88
CA ASN A 106 14.02 1.46 -8.13
C ASN A 106 12.83 0.85 -8.90
N VAL A 107 13.11 -0.04 -9.85
CA VAL A 107 12.09 -0.77 -10.63
C VAL A 107 11.37 -1.79 -9.75
N ASP A 108 12.11 -2.38 -8.83
CA ASP A 108 11.72 -3.43 -7.87
C ASP A 108 11.15 -2.88 -6.56
N LEU A 109 11.36 -1.58 -6.24
CA LEU A 109 10.79 -0.95 -5.06
C LEU A 109 9.25 -0.86 -5.20
N PRO A 110 8.46 -1.49 -4.29
CA PRO A 110 7.00 -1.39 -4.30
C PRO A 110 6.53 0.06 -4.24
N SER A 111 5.49 0.39 -5.01
CA SER A 111 5.08 1.80 -5.19
C SER A 111 4.55 2.42 -3.90
N MET A 112 3.85 1.65 -3.05
CA MET A 112 3.36 2.13 -1.76
C MET A 112 4.49 2.36 -0.75
N GLN A 113 5.49 1.46 -0.75
CA GLN A 113 6.69 1.65 0.07
C GLN A 113 7.50 2.87 -0.37
N GLU A 114 7.62 3.10 -1.69
CA GLU A 114 8.24 4.31 -2.24
C GLU A 114 7.50 5.58 -1.81
N PHE A 115 6.17 5.57 -1.85
CA PHE A 115 5.34 6.69 -1.39
C PHE A 115 5.63 7.03 0.08
N LEU A 116 5.65 6.02 0.96
CA LEU A 116 5.98 6.20 2.38
C LEU A 116 7.35 6.85 2.56
N TYR A 117 8.39 6.29 1.93
CA TYR A 117 9.75 6.82 2.03
C TYR A 117 9.88 8.26 1.55
N GLN A 118 9.22 8.60 0.44
CA GLN A 118 9.30 9.95 -0.13
C GLN A 118 8.60 11.00 0.75
N HIS A 119 7.64 10.59 1.57
CA HIS A 119 6.87 11.45 2.46
C HIS A 119 7.28 11.30 3.93
N GLU A 120 8.36 10.56 4.20
CA GLU A 120 8.85 10.24 5.55
C GLU A 120 7.77 9.64 6.45
N LEU A 121 6.82 8.91 5.85
CA LEU A 121 5.74 8.23 6.55
C LEU A 121 6.18 6.82 6.92
N HIS A 122 5.64 6.33 8.04
CA HIS A 122 5.69 4.92 8.42
C HIS A 122 4.26 4.40 8.64
N PRO A 123 4.05 3.07 8.59
CA PRO A 123 2.78 2.49 9.01
C PRO A 123 2.37 3.01 10.38
N THR A 124 1.06 3.21 10.58
CA THR A 124 0.46 3.69 11.84
C THR A 124 0.96 5.04 12.34
N ALA A 125 1.68 5.82 11.53
CA ALA A 125 2.18 7.14 11.92
C ALA A 125 1.03 8.07 12.33
N LEU A 126 1.21 8.78 13.45
CA LEU A 126 0.39 9.91 13.82
C LEU A 126 0.78 11.12 12.95
N ILE A 127 -0.12 11.54 12.07
CA ILE A 127 0.16 12.60 11.10
C ILE A 127 -0.73 13.82 11.29
N ASP A 128 -0.21 15.01 10.97
CA ASP A 128 -0.98 16.19 10.62
C ASP A 128 -0.97 16.38 9.10
N LEU A 129 -2.09 16.09 8.46
CA LEU A 129 -2.31 16.30 7.03
C LEU A 129 -2.81 17.73 6.77
N SER A 130 -2.08 18.49 5.96
CA SER A 130 -2.43 19.86 5.57
C SER A 130 -2.26 20.06 4.06
N ASN A 131 -2.56 21.29 3.58
CA ASN A 131 -2.29 21.63 2.17
C ASN A 131 -0.79 21.61 1.83
N ASP A 132 0.08 21.78 2.83
CA ASP A 132 1.54 21.75 2.67
C ASP A 132 2.11 20.32 2.70
N GLY A 133 1.23 19.32 2.83
CA GLY A 133 1.59 17.90 2.86
C GLY A 133 1.45 17.28 4.25
N PHE A 134 2.31 16.31 4.53
CA PHE A 134 2.30 15.53 5.76
C PHE A 134 3.30 16.08 6.77
N LYS A 135 2.91 16.06 8.04
CA LYS A 135 3.84 16.19 9.16
C LYS A 135 3.64 15.00 10.10
N VAL A 136 4.66 14.16 10.24
CA VAL A 136 4.67 13.08 11.24
C VAL A 136 4.88 13.70 12.63
N LEU A 137 4.10 13.24 13.60
CA LEU A 137 4.03 13.79 14.95
C LEU A 137 4.59 12.83 16.02
N ASP A 138 4.81 11.57 15.65
CA ASP A 138 5.40 10.49 16.44
C ASP A 138 6.74 10.03 15.84
N SER A 139 7.37 9.02 16.45
CA SER A 139 8.60 8.42 15.94
C SER A 139 8.44 6.92 15.74
N VAL A 140 9.02 6.40 14.66
CA VAL A 140 9.15 4.96 14.43
C VAL A 140 10.05 4.25 15.47
N GLU A 141 10.86 5.01 16.20
CA GLU A 141 11.73 4.50 17.26
C GLU A 141 11.04 4.46 18.64
N ASP A 142 9.81 4.98 18.75
CA ASP A 142 9.07 4.99 20.00
C ASP A 142 8.69 3.55 20.40
N ILE A 143 9.05 3.16 21.63
CA ILE A 143 8.76 1.83 22.20
C ILE A 143 7.41 1.85 22.93
N ASP A 144 7.06 2.99 23.52
CA ASP A 144 5.81 3.20 24.25
C ASP A 144 4.82 3.95 23.36
N TYR A 145 4.08 3.22 22.53
CA TYR A 145 3.07 3.77 21.63
C TYR A 145 1.64 3.45 22.10
N ASP A 146 0.74 4.40 21.89
CA ASP A 146 -0.67 4.24 22.22
C ASP A 146 -1.37 3.38 21.17
N LEU A 147 -1.97 2.28 21.61
CA LEU A 147 -2.78 1.36 20.80
C LEU A 147 -4.27 1.45 21.11
N SER A 148 -4.69 2.30 22.05
CA SER A 148 -6.09 2.39 22.48
C SER A 148 -7.04 2.88 21.39
N TRP A 149 -6.50 3.46 20.31
CA TRP A 149 -7.26 3.91 19.16
C TRP A 149 -7.59 2.80 18.16
N VAL A 150 -6.93 1.63 18.23
CA VAL A 150 -7.09 0.52 17.29
C VAL A 150 -8.15 -0.45 17.79
N ARG A 151 -9.17 -0.71 16.97
CA ARG A 151 -10.17 -1.75 17.23
C ARG A 151 -9.81 -3.02 16.46
N VAL A 152 -9.51 -4.09 17.19
CA VAL A 152 -9.03 -5.36 16.61
C VAL A 152 -10.08 -6.45 16.82
N ALA A 153 -10.45 -7.16 15.76
CA ALA A 153 -11.27 -8.37 15.85
C ALA A 153 -10.52 -9.59 15.29
N HIS A 154 -10.73 -10.74 15.89
CA HIS A 154 -10.36 -12.04 15.35
C HIS A 154 -11.53 -12.59 14.55
N LEU A 155 -11.27 -12.98 13.29
CA LEU A 155 -12.24 -13.56 12.38
C LEU A 155 -11.85 -15.00 12.07
N ASP A 156 -12.82 -15.89 12.19
CA ASP A 156 -12.70 -17.30 11.81
C ASP A 156 -14.01 -17.77 11.17
N ALA A 157 -13.95 -18.83 10.38
CA ALA A 157 -15.14 -19.42 9.76
C ALA A 157 -15.08 -20.94 9.77
N LYS A 158 -16.25 -21.54 9.94
CA LYS A 158 -16.44 -22.98 9.82
C LYS A 158 -17.19 -23.27 8.54
N VAL A 159 -16.70 -24.27 7.82
CA VAL A 159 -17.32 -24.76 6.59
C VAL A 159 -17.76 -26.20 6.78
N GLU A 160 -18.80 -26.61 6.06
CA GLU A 160 -19.28 -27.99 6.03
C GLU A 160 -18.27 -28.88 5.28
N ILE A 161 -17.23 -29.31 6.00
CA ILE A 161 -16.15 -30.11 5.42
C ILE A 161 -16.71 -31.45 4.94
N SER A 162 -16.71 -31.63 3.63
CA SER A 162 -17.19 -32.86 2.98
C SER A 162 -16.06 -33.85 2.63
N SER A 163 -14.81 -33.53 3.02
CA SER A 163 -13.61 -34.31 2.68
C SER A 163 -12.55 -34.27 3.80
N ILE A 164 -11.31 -34.69 3.51
CA ILE A 164 -10.20 -34.67 4.49
C ILE A 164 -9.75 -33.23 4.79
N ALA A 165 -9.94 -32.30 3.85
CA ALA A 165 -9.60 -30.90 3.98
C ALA A 165 -10.74 -29.99 3.49
N PRO A 166 -10.84 -28.76 3.99
CA PRO A 166 -11.77 -27.75 3.49
C PRO A 166 -11.55 -27.45 2.00
N ARG A 167 -12.63 -27.20 1.27
CA ARG A 167 -12.63 -26.80 -0.14
C ARG A 167 -13.41 -25.51 -0.34
N PHE A 168 -13.04 -24.73 -1.36
CA PHE A 168 -13.78 -23.53 -1.78
C PHE A 168 -15.23 -23.79 -2.25
N SER A 169 -15.61 -25.05 -2.40
CA SER A 169 -16.99 -25.45 -2.73
C SER A 169 -17.76 -25.98 -1.52
N ASP A 170 -17.10 -26.17 -0.38
CA ASP A 170 -17.79 -26.55 0.85
C ASP A 170 -18.65 -25.36 1.28
N ARG A 171 -19.78 -25.60 1.92
CA ARG A 171 -20.74 -24.56 2.31
C ARG A 171 -20.28 -23.86 3.58
N LEU A 172 -20.47 -22.55 3.69
CA LEU A 172 -20.23 -21.78 4.90
C LEU A 172 -21.29 -22.16 5.95
N GLU A 173 -20.84 -22.65 7.10
CA GLU A 173 -21.69 -23.08 8.20
C GLU A 173 -21.85 -21.95 9.22
N GLU A 174 -20.74 -21.34 9.62
CA GLU A 174 -20.73 -20.27 10.62
C GLU A 174 -19.53 -19.33 10.43
N VAL A 175 -19.69 -18.07 10.84
CA VAL A 175 -18.60 -17.10 10.98
C VAL A 175 -18.53 -16.66 12.43
N MET A 176 -17.31 -16.50 12.95
CA MET A 176 -17.04 -16.16 14.33
C MET A 176 -16.18 -14.90 14.37
N ILE A 177 -16.66 -13.92 15.13
CA ILE A 177 -15.96 -12.65 15.36
C ILE A 177 -15.70 -12.54 16.85
N GLU A 178 -14.44 -12.44 17.26
CA GLU A 178 -14.04 -12.25 18.64
C GLU A 178 -13.33 -10.90 18.83
N MET A 179 -13.78 -10.11 19.82
CA MET A 179 -13.22 -8.81 20.16
C MET A 179 -13.34 -8.60 21.67
N ASP A 180 -12.28 -8.13 22.33
CA ASP A 180 -12.25 -7.84 23.78
C ASP A 180 -12.73 -9.02 24.68
N GLY A 181 -12.56 -10.26 24.22
CA GLY A 181 -13.00 -11.47 24.91
C GLY A 181 -14.50 -11.80 24.76
N GLU A 182 -15.24 -11.00 23.99
CA GLU A 182 -16.60 -11.29 23.56
C GLU A 182 -16.60 -11.95 22.18
N ARG A 183 -17.52 -12.90 21.98
CA ARG A 183 -17.63 -13.67 20.74
C ARG A 183 -19.04 -13.55 20.15
N VAL A 184 -19.10 -13.13 18.90
CA VAL A 184 -20.30 -13.14 18.06
C VAL A 184 -20.20 -14.32 17.11
N VAL A 185 -21.26 -15.13 17.04
CA VAL A 185 -21.38 -16.25 16.09
C VAL A 185 -22.53 -15.94 15.15
N LEU A 186 -22.24 -16.02 13.85
CA LEU A 186 -23.18 -15.77 12.76
C LEU A 186 -23.42 -17.10 12.04
N ASP A 187 -24.68 -17.54 11.98
CA ASP A 187 -25.08 -18.83 11.39
C ASP A 187 -26.31 -18.69 10.47
N GLY A 188 -26.61 -19.75 9.73
CA GLY A 188 -27.81 -19.82 8.88
C GLY A 188 -27.53 -20.06 7.39
N GLY A 189 -28.18 -19.27 6.53
CA GLY A 189 -27.93 -19.31 5.09
C GLY A 189 -26.66 -18.51 4.75
N GLU A 190 -25.84 -18.98 3.80
CA GLU A 190 -24.54 -18.36 3.48
C GLU A 190 -24.66 -16.86 3.16
N GLU A 191 -25.66 -16.49 2.34
CA GLU A 191 -25.93 -15.08 2.01
C GLU A 191 -26.24 -14.26 3.27
N GLY A 192 -27.05 -14.79 4.18
CA GLY A 192 -27.37 -14.14 5.45
C GLY A 192 -26.16 -14.01 6.37
N ILE A 193 -25.32 -15.04 6.45
CA ILE A 193 -24.08 -15.00 7.23
C ILE A 193 -23.16 -13.88 6.73
N LEU A 194 -23.00 -13.75 5.40
CA LEU A 194 -22.16 -12.72 4.81
C LEU A 194 -22.73 -11.31 5.00
N GLU A 195 -24.05 -11.13 4.86
CA GLU A 195 -24.72 -9.86 5.15
C GLU A 195 -24.56 -9.45 6.62
N ASP A 196 -24.78 -10.39 7.55
CA ASP A 196 -24.62 -10.16 8.97
C ASP A 196 -23.15 -9.92 9.35
N LEU A 197 -22.20 -10.58 8.69
CA LEU A 197 -20.76 -10.33 8.87
C LEU A 197 -20.41 -8.89 8.49
N MET A 198 -20.82 -8.43 7.31
CA MET A 198 -20.58 -7.05 6.86
C MET A 198 -21.15 -6.04 7.86
N LYS A 199 -22.42 -6.23 8.25
CA LYS A 199 -23.08 -5.36 9.21
C LYS A 199 -22.41 -5.37 10.58
N THR A 200 -22.01 -6.55 11.06
CA THR A 200 -21.36 -6.69 12.37
C THR A 200 -20.00 -5.99 12.37
N LEU A 201 -19.19 -6.13 11.32
CA LEU A 201 -17.91 -5.43 11.21
C LEU A 201 -18.09 -3.90 11.15
N ASP A 202 -19.11 -3.41 10.43
CA ASP A 202 -19.46 -1.99 10.37
C ASP A 202 -19.93 -1.46 11.73
N ASP A 203 -20.84 -2.17 12.40
CA ASP A 203 -21.40 -1.79 13.71
C ASP A 203 -20.30 -1.80 14.80
N LEU A 204 -19.36 -2.73 14.70
CA LEU A 204 -18.19 -2.81 15.57
C LEU A 204 -17.06 -1.85 15.18
N ASP A 205 -17.13 -1.13 14.05
CA ASP A 205 -16.11 -0.18 13.58
C ASP A 205 -14.67 -0.75 13.70
N ILE A 206 -14.46 -1.95 13.17
CA ILE A 206 -13.19 -2.67 13.25
C ILE A 206 -12.13 -2.02 12.36
N ASP A 207 -10.95 -1.75 12.93
CA ASP A 207 -9.80 -1.21 12.19
C ASP A 207 -8.87 -2.32 11.68
N VAL A 208 -8.74 -3.41 12.42
CA VAL A 208 -7.84 -4.54 12.10
C VAL A 208 -8.57 -5.87 12.28
N ILE A 209 -8.52 -6.70 11.24
CA ILE A 209 -8.99 -8.09 11.30
C ILE A 209 -7.79 -9.02 11.37
N VAL A 210 -7.77 -9.88 12.39
CA VAL A 210 -6.78 -10.94 12.58
C VAL A 210 -7.42 -12.27 12.22
N THR A 211 -6.70 -13.11 11.48
CA THR A 211 -7.17 -14.43 11.02
C THR A 211 -6.07 -15.46 11.18
N ASP A 212 -6.44 -16.73 11.36
CA ASP A 212 -5.51 -17.85 11.30
C ASP A 212 -5.48 -18.43 9.88
N GLY A 213 -4.37 -18.20 9.16
CA GLY A 213 -4.21 -18.67 7.78
C GLY A 213 -5.12 -17.98 6.77
N GLY A 214 -5.60 -16.77 7.06
CA GLY A 214 -6.66 -16.15 6.28
C GLY A 214 -6.30 -15.85 4.83
N ASP A 215 -5.07 -15.44 4.54
CA ASP A 215 -4.60 -15.23 3.16
C ASP A 215 -4.58 -16.52 2.33
N SER A 216 -4.45 -17.68 2.99
CA SER A 216 -4.32 -18.98 2.31
C SER A 216 -5.66 -19.64 2.03
N PHE A 217 -6.68 -19.36 2.85
CA PHE A 217 -7.98 -20.02 2.73
C PHE A 217 -9.15 -19.10 3.10
N LEU A 218 -9.20 -18.52 4.30
CA LEU A 218 -10.39 -17.85 4.84
C LEU A 218 -10.89 -16.66 4.00
N LEU A 219 -9.99 -15.78 3.56
CA LEU A 219 -10.36 -14.59 2.78
C LEU A 219 -10.60 -14.90 1.29
N PRO A 220 -9.86 -15.84 0.65
CA PRO A 220 -10.19 -16.29 -0.70
C PRO A 220 -11.46 -17.12 -0.82
N TYR A 221 -11.85 -17.82 0.24
CA TYR A 221 -13.08 -18.63 0.34
C TYR A 221 -14.31 -17.73 0.31
#